data_AF-A0AAJ5PTY6-F1
#
_entry.id   AF-A0AAJ5PTY6-F1
#
_cell.length_a   1.000
_cell.length_b   1.000
_cell.length_c   1.000
_cell.angle_alpha   90.00
_cell.angle_beta   90.00
_cell.angle_gamma   90.00
#
_symmetry.space_group_name_H-M   'P 1'
#
loop_
_entity.id
_entity.type
_entity.pdbx_description
1 polymer ?
#
loop_
_entity_poly.entity_id
_entity_poly.type
_entity_poly.pdbx_seq_one_letter_code
_entity_poly.pdbx_strand_id
1 'polypeptide(L)'
;MTNKIPVITIDGPSGVGKSTISKIIAYKLNWSLLESGKIYRLVAFLALNRNITIIENNIIRLLKNLDFSLIKKKLSMVFINQKILR
;
A
#
# COMPACT_ATOMS: atom_id res chain seq x y z
N MET A 1 27.89 -12.84 1.00
CA MET A 1 26.63 -13.51 0.62
C MET A 1 25.49 -12.57 0.97
N THR A 2 24.70 -12.10 -0.01
CA THR A 2 23.51 -11.30 0.27
C THR A 2 22.39 -12.24 0.70
N ASN A 3 21.99 -12.16 1.96
CA ASN A 3 20.87 -12.94 2.47
C ASN A 3 19.60 -12.46 1.74
N LYS A 4 19.08 -13.29 0.82
CA LYS A 4 17.89 -12.93 0.04
C LYS A 4 16.68 -12.99 0.97
N ILE A 5 16.03 -11.85 1.17
CA ILE A 5 14.80 -11.78 1.97
C ILE A 5 13.71 -12.52 1.17
N PRO A 6 13.07 -13.57 1.73
CA PRO A 6 12.05 -14.33 1.02
C PRO A 6 10.76 -13.50 0.85
N VAL A 7 10.08 -13.68 -0.28
CA VAL A 7 8.86 -12.94 -0.66
C VAL A 7 7.80 -13.93 -1.12
N ILE A 8 6.57 -13.76 -0.63
CA ILE A 8 5.38 -14.50 -1.08
C ILE A 8 4.42 -13.52 -1.73
N THR A 9 3.98 -13.80 -2.96
CA THR A 9 2.94 -13.04 -3.68
C THR A 9 1.63 -13.82 -3.69
N ILE A 10 0.50 -13.10 -3.63
CA ILE A 10 -0.84 -13.70 -3.60
C ILE A 10 -1.71 -12.92 -4.58
N ASP A 11 -1.96 -13.51 -5.74
CA ASP A 11 -2.67 -12.91 -6.87
C ASP A 11 -4.00 -13.61 -7.16
N GLY A 12 -4.88 -12.93 -7.90
CA GLY A 12 -6.22 -13.42 -8.25
C GLY A 12 -7.28 -12.31 -8.31
N PRO A 13 -8.50 -12.62 -8.76
CA PRO A 13 -9.54 -11.61 -8.99
C PRO A 13 -10.09 -10.99 -7.69
N SER A 14 -10.83 -9.89 -7.79
CA SER A 14 -11.46 -9.26 -6.62
C SER A 14 -12.43 -10.22 -5.92
N GLY A 15 -12.62 -10.08 -4.61
CA GLY A 15 -13.60 -10.86 -3.84
C GLY A 15 -13.19 -12.28 -3.42
N VAL A 16 -12.13 -12.88 -3.99
CA VAL A 16 -11.75 -14.28 -3.68
C VAL A 16 -11.02 -14.50 -2.34
N GLY A 17 -10.96 -13.48 -1.48
CA GLY A 17 -10.36 -13.61 -0.13
C GLY A 17 -8.85 -13.44 -0.03
N LYS A 18 -8.15 -12.95 -1.08
CA LYS A 18 -6.68 -12.73 -1.09
C LYS A 18 -6.16 -12.00 0.14
N SER A 19 -6.73 -10.83 0.45
CA SER A 19 -6.32 -10.05 1.63
C SER A 19 -6.49 -10.83 2.94
N THR A 20 -7.50 -11.69 3.03
CA THR A 20 -7.72 -12.54 4.22
C THR A 20 -6.62 -13.57 4.35
N ILE A 21 -6.33 -14.33 3.28
CA ILE A 21 -5.28 -15.35 3.32
C ILE A 21 -3.88 -14.75 3.49
N SER A 22 -3.58 -13.60 2.86
CA SER A 22 -2.30 -12.90 3.06
C SER A 22 -2.08 -12.47 4.51
N LYS A 23 -3.13 -11.99 5.19
CA LYS A 23 -3.06 -11.63 6.62
C LYS A 23 -2.79 -12.84 7.50
N ILE A 24 -3.46 -13.96 7.22
CA ILE A 24 -3.27 -15.21 7.96
C ILE A 24 -1.84 -15.72 7.79
N ILE A 25 -1.32 -15.74 6.55
CA ILE A 25 0.06 -16.16 6.27
C ILE A 25 1.07 -15.26 6.96
N ALA A 26 0.93 -13.93 6.83
CA ALA A 26 1.84 -12.97 7.46
C ALA A 26 1.84 -13.10 9.00
N TYR A 27 0.66 -13.32 9.60
CA TYR A 27 0.54 -13.58 11.04
C TYR A 27 1.27 -14.86 11.44
N LYS A 28 1.01 -15.97 10.76
CA LYS A 28 1.62 -17.28 11.06
C LYS A 28 3.14 -17.27 10.91
N LEU A 29 3.66 -16.56 9.90
CA LEU A 29 5.10 -16.46 9.64
C LEU A 29 5.79 -15.35 10.44
N ASN A 30 5.03 -14.50 11.14
CA ASN A 30 5.52 -13.26 11.76
C ASN A 30 6.22 -12.33 10.74
N TRP A 31 5.71 -12.28 9.51
CA TRP A 31 6.25 -11.50 8.40
C TRP A 31 5.52 -10.16 8.24
N SER A 32 6.17 -9.24 7.53
CA SER A 32 5.54 -8.00 7.08
C SER A 32 4.51 -8.28 5.99
N LEU A 33 3.41 -7.52 6.00
CA LEU A 33 2.35 -7.60 4.99
C LEU A 33 2.29 -6.32 4.17
N LEU A 34 2.33 -6.48 2.84
CA LEU A 34 2.08 -5.43 1.86
C LEU A 34 0.79 -5.71 1.10
N GLU A 35 -0.19 -4.81 1.17
CA GLU A 35 -1.47 -4.94 0.45
C GLU A 35 -1.54 -3.91 -0.70
N SER A 36 -1.08 -4.29 -1.90
CA SER A 36 -1.02 -3.40 -3.08
C SER A 36 -2.35 -2.72 -3.37
N GLY A 37 -3.48 -3.43 -3.28
CA GLY A 37 -4.81 -2.87 -3.51
C GLY A 37 -5.19 -1.72 -2.56
N LYS A 38 -4.62 -1.65 -1.35
CA LYS A 38 -4.82 -0.49 -0.46
C LYS A 38 -4.07 0.74 -0.96
N ILE A 39 -2.89 0.56 -1.54
CA ILE A 39 -2.09 1.64 -2.13
C ILE A 39 -2.87 2.28 -3.28
N TYR A 40 -3.34 1.47 -4.23
CA TYR A 40 -4.12 1.97 -5.37
C TYR A 40 -5.39 2.71 -4.93
N ARG A 41 -6.17 2.13 -4.01
CA ARG A 41 -7.39 2.78 -3.47
C ARG A 41 -7.09 4.10 -2.77
N LEU A 42 -5.98 4.17 -2.04
CA LEU A 42 -5.58 5.38 -1.33
C LEU A 42 -5.17 6.49 -2.31
N VAL A 43 -4.37 6.17 -3.32
CA VAL A 43 -4.00 7.14 -4.37
C VAL A 43 -5.26 7.64 -5.10
N ALA A 44 -6.19 6.75 -5.44
CA ALA A 44 -7.46 7.15 -6.06
C ALA A 44 -8.30 8.05 -5.14
N PHE A 45 -8.45 7.68 -3.88
CA PHE A 45 -9.16 8.49 -2.87
C PHE A 45 -8.56 9.89 -2.72
N LEU A 46 -7.23 9.99 -2.72
CA LEU A 46 -6.54 11.27 -2.62
C LEU A 46 -6.70 12.14 -3.87
N ALA A 47 -6.66 11.54 -5.05
CA ALA A 47 -6.90 12.24 -6.30
C ALA A 47 -8.33 12.81 -6.33
N LEU A 48 -9.32 11.98 -5.97
CA LEU A 48 -10.72 12.37 -5.90
C LEU A 48 -10.96 13.48 -4.87
N ASN A 49 -10.46 13.33 -3.64
CA ASN A 49 -10.67 14.32 -2.57
C ASN A 49 -10.00 15.67 -2.84
N ARG A 50 -8.94 15.69 -3.64
CA ARG A 50 -8.22 16.92 -4.01
C ARG A 50 -8.66 17.47 -5.37
N ASN A 51 -9.71 16.91 -5.98
CA ASN A 51 -10.17 17.24 -7.32
C ASN A 51 -9.03 17.27 -8.35
N ILE A 52 -8.09 16.33 -8.23
CA ILE A 52 -6.96 16.21 -9.15
C ILE A 52 -7.45 15.49 -10.40
N THR A 53 -7.30 16.12 -11.57
CA THR A 53 -7.55 15.48 -12.85
C THR A 53 -6.70 14.22 -12.99
N ILE A 54 -7.32 13.08 -13.31
CA ILE A 54 -6.68 11.75 -13.38
C ILE A 54 -5.93 11.62 -14.71
N ILE A 55 -4.79 12.30 -14.80
CA ILE A 55 -3.80 12.17 -15.87
C ILE A 55 -2.44 11.80 -15.26
N GLU A 56 -1.63 11.06 -16.00
CA GLU A 56 -0.38 10.47 -15.53
C GLU A 56 0.51 11.48 -14.78
N ASN A 57 0.77 12.65 -15.38
CA ASN A 57 1.60 13.70 -14.78
C ASN A 57 1.10 14.16 -13.40
N ASN A 58 -0.22 14.30 -13.24
CA ASN A 58 -0.81 14.72 -11.98
C ASN A 58 -0.70 13.64 -10.91
N ILE A 59 -0.90 12.37 -11.29
CA ILE A 59 -0.76 11.25 -10.37
C ILE A 59 0.71 11.08 -9.95
N ILE A 60 1.67 11.20 -10.86
CA ILE A 60 3.10 11.19 -10.53
C ILE A 60 3.43 12.31 -9.53
N ARG A 61 2.91 13.52 -9.74
CA ARG A 61 3.11 14.64 -8.82
C ARG A 61 2.48 14.38 -7.45
N LEU A 62 1.31 13.76 -7.40
CA LEU A 62 0.68 13.33 -6.15
C LEU A 62 1.56 12.32 -5.41
N LEU A 63 2.04 11.29 -6.11
CA LEU A 63 2.88 10.23 -5.56
C LEU A 63 4.21 10.76 -5.00
N LYS A 64 4.82 11.76 -5.63
CA LYS A 64 6.06 12.41 -5.13
C LYS A 64 5.90 13.04 -3.74
N ASN A 65 4.68 13.36 -3.33
CA ASN A 65 4.38 13.96 -2.03
C ASN A 65 3.91 12.92 -0.99
N LEU A 66 3.92 11.63 -1.34
CA LEU A 66 3.53 10.52 -0.48
C LEU A 66 4.75 9.76 -0.02
N ASP A 67 4.80 9.48 1.28
CA ASP A 67 5.80 8.57 1.85
C ASP A 67 5.12 7.33 2.43
N PHE A 68 5.79 6.20 2.29
CA PHE A 68 5.30 4.90 2.73
C PHE A 68 6.24 4.34 3.77
N SER A 69 5.69 3.99 4.94
CA SER A 69 6.45 3.38 6.02
C SER A 69 5.78 2.09 6.46
N LEU A 70 6.58 1.12 6.91
CA LEU A 70 6.08 -0.08 7.56
C LEU A 70 6.08 0.16 9.07
N ILE A 71 4.90 0.38 9.66
CA ILE A 71 4.73 0.55 11.10
C ILE A 71 4.13 -0.74 11.65
N LYS A 72 4.79 -1.35 12.65
CA LYS A 72 4.36 -2.64 13.26
C LYS A 72 4.10 -3.74 12.22
N LYS A 73 5.00 -3.88 11.23
CA LYS A 73 4.91 -4.88 10.13
C LYS A 73 3.68 -4.73 9.20
N LYS A 74 3.00 -3.59 9.27
CA LYS A 74 1.88 -3.23 8.39
C LYS A 74 2.21 -1.95 7.62
N LEU A 75 1.85 -1.92 6.34
CA LEU A 75 2.01 -0.72 5.53
C LEU A 75 1.16 0.42 6.10
N SER A 76 1.82 1.53 6.40
CA SER A 76 1.22 2.78 6.83
C SER A 76 1.69 3.88 5.87
N MET A 77 0.79 4.79 5.51
CA MET A 77 1.14 5.92 4.66
C MET A 77 1.26 7.17 5.51
N VAL A 78 2.29 7.97 5.26
CA VAL A 78 2.49 9.27 5.88
C VAL A 78 2.55 10.30 4.77
N PHE A 79 1.82 11.39 4.95
CA PHE A 79 1.94 12.55 4.06
C PHE A 79 3.14 13.38 4.47
N ILE A 80 4.02 13.65 3.51
CA ILE A 80 5.07 14.64 3.69
C ILE A 80 4.36 16.00 3.84
N ASN A 81 4.54 16.66 4.99
CA ASN A 81 4.05 18.00 5.34
C ASN A 81 2.55 18.23 5.64
N GLN A 82 1.71 17.22 5.90
CA GLN A 82 0.45 17.42 6.67
C GLN A 82 -0.26 16.10 7.04
N LYS A 83 -0.54 15.91 8.34
CA LYS A 83 -1.35 14.90 9.03
C LYS A 83 -1.62 13.55 8.32
N ILE A 84 -1.13 12.49 8.97
CA ILE A 84 -1.55 11.09 8.78
C ILE A 84 -3.08 11.02 8.67
N LEU A 85 -3.59 10.54 7.53
CA LEU A 85 -4.97 10.06 7.41
C LEU A 85 -5.06 8.80 8.30
N ARG A 86 -5.61 8.97 9.50
CA ARG A 86 -6.02 7.86 10.37
C ARG A 86 -7.36 7.30 9.94
#